data_AF-A0A960I191-F1
#
_entry.id   AF-A0A960I191-F1
#
_cell.length_a   1.000
_cell.length_b   1.000
_cell.length_c   1.000
_cell.angle_alpha   90.00
_cell.angle_beta   90.00
_cell.angle_gamma   90.00
#
_symmetry.space_group_name_H-M   'P 1'
#
loop_
_entity.id
_entity.type
_entity.pdbx_description
1 polymer ?
#
loop_
_entity_poly.entity_id
_entity_poly.type
_entity_poly.pdbx_seq_one_letter_code
_entity_poly.pdbx_strand_id
1 'polypeptide(L)'
;EYDVNDGEEDLTLVDVLTDDATLEPSEELENRELHAYLRDAVHLLPERHRLVIVGYFLEGRKSQELASFLGVTESRISQLRSEALEMLREGITAQYESAEGVAPAPQGRVARRKAVYASAIADASHWHDRIDAEAVSA
;
A
#
# COMPACT_ATOMS: atom_id res chain seq x y z
N GLU A 1 -12.68 -44.37 -26.72
CA GLU A 1 -13.64 -44.62 -25.64
C GLU A 1 -12.92 -44.25 -24.36
N TYR A 2 -13.24 -43.08 -23.79
CA TYR A 2 -12.65 -42.65 -22.53
C TYR A 2 -13.55 -43.19 -21.43
N ASP A 3 -13.03 -44.14 -20.67
CA ASP A 3 -13.69 -44.70 -19.50
C ASP A 3 -13.74 -43.62 -18.42
N VAL A 4 -14.91 -42.99 -18.27
CA VAL A 4 -15.20 -42.07 -17.18
C VAL A 4 -15.37 -42.96 -15.95
N ASN A 5 -14.27 -43.13 -15.21
CA ASN A 5 -14.32 -43.72 -13.89
C ASN A 5 -15.11 -42.76 -12.98
N ASP A 6 -16.42 -43.02 -12.87
CA ASP A 6 -17.35 -42.33 -11.97
C ASP A 6 -17.13 -42.81 -10.52
N GLY A 7 -15.90 -42.62 -10.05
CA GLY A 7 -15.55 -42.78 -8.65
C GLY A 7 -16.03 -41.54 -7.91
N GLU A 8 -17.28 -41.53 -7.47
CA GLU A 8 -17.67 -40.76 -6.29
C GLU A 8 -16.83 -41.25 -5.10
N GLU A 9 -15.59 -40.75 -4.98
CA GLU A 9 -14.91 -40.74 -3.69
C GLU A 9 -15.75 -39.84 -2.79
N ASP A 10 -16.49 -40.45 -1.86
CA ASP A 10 -17.20 -39.78 -0.78
C ASP A 10 -16.19 -38.89 -0.05
N LEU A 11 -16.18 -37.59 -0.38
CA LEU A 11 -15.32 -36.59 0.24
C LEU A 11 -15.49 -36.69 1.75
N THR A 12 -14.41 -36.99 2.48
CA THR A 12 -14.50 -37.03 3.93
C THR A 12 -14.52 -35.62 4.47
N LEU A 13 -15.10 -35.41 5.66
CA LEU A 13 -15.10 -34.09 6.30
C LEU A 13 -13.69 -33.51 6.42
N VAL A 14 -12.67 -34.36 6.59
CA VAL A 14 -11.26 -33.94 6.63
C VAL A 14 -10.77 -33.35 5.30
N ASP A 15 -11.30 -33.81 4.17
CA ASP A 15 -10.89 -33.34 2.83
C ASP A 15 -11.51 -31.97 2.48
N VAL A 16 -12.49 -31.51 3.26
CA VAL A 16 -13.19 -30.21 3.08
C VAL A 16 -12.74 -29.18 4.13
N LEU A 17 -12.05 -29.60 5.19
CA LEU A 17 -11.57 -28.68 6.22
C LEU A 17 -10.42 -27.82 5.67
N THR A 18 -10.68 -26.53 5.55
CA THR A 18 -9.65 -25.52 5.30
C THR A 18 -8.81 -25.29 6.54
N ASP A 19 -7.50 -25.11 6.37
CA ASP A 19 -6.63 -24.66 7.44
C ASP A 19 -6.72 -23.13 7.56
N ASP A 20 -7.58 -22.66 8.47
CA ASP A 20 -7.78 -21.24 8.74
C ASP A 20 -6.50 -20.54 9.26
N ALA A 21 -5.44 -21.28 9.61
CA ALA A 21 -4.16 -20.70 9.98
C ALA A 21 -3.27 -20.36 8.77
N THR A 22 -3.64 -20.81 7.56
CA THR A 22 -2.90 -20.53 6.32
C THR A 22 -3.53 -19.36 5.57
N LEU A 23 -2.72 -18.35 5.23
CA LEU A 23 -3.14 -17.28 4.31
C LEU A 23 -3.33 -17.86 2.92
N GLU A 24 -4.40 -17.44 2.23
CA GLU A 24 -4.57 -17.83 0.84
C GLU A 24 -3.47 -17.20 -0.03
N PRO A 25 -2.98 -17.89 -1.09
CA PRO A 25 -1.97 -17.33 -1.98
C PRO A 25 -2.34 -15.97 -2.59
N SER A 26 -3.63 -15.75 -2.83
CA SER A 26 -4.22 -14.47 -3.27
C SER A 26 -4.03 -13.36 -2.23
N GLU A 27 -4.32 -13.64 -0.96
CA GLU A 27 -4.17 -12.68 0.14
C GLU A 27 -2.70 -12.34 0.41
N GLU A 28 -1.82 -13.33 0.28
CA GLU A 28 -0.38 -13.10 0.40
C GLU A 28 0.12 -12.19 -0.75
N LEU A 29 -0.33 -12.45 -1.97
CA LEU A 29 0.00 -11.64 -3.14
C LEU A 29 -0.47 -10.19 -2.99
N GLU A 30 -1.73 -10.00 -2.57
CA GLU A 30 -2.32 -8.67 -2.33
C GLU A 30 -1.56 -7.91 -1.24
N ASN A 31 -1.17 -8.60 -0.16
CA ASN A 31 -0.35 -7.99 0.88
C ASN A 31 1.01 -7.54 0.36
N ARG A 32 1.70 -8.35 -0.45
CA ARG A 32 3.00 -7.95 -1.03
C ARG A 32 2.86 -6.71 -1.91
N GLU A 33 1.83 -6.69 -2.76
CA GLU A 33 1.54 -5.55 -3.61
C GLU A 33 1.25 -4.28 -2.78
N LEU A 34 0.43 -4.39 -1.73
CA LEU A 34 0.12 -3.29 -0.82
C LEU A 34 1.38 -2.71 -0.17
N HIS A 35 2.27 -3.59 0.31
CA HIS A 35 3.53 -3.16 0.91
C HIS A 35 4.43 -2.46 -0.12
N ALA A 36 4.46 -2.94 -1.36
CA ALA A 36 5.20 -2.30 -2.44
C ALA A 36 4.65 -0.89 -2.76
N TYR A 37 3.32 -0.73 -2.89
CA TYR A 37 2.71 0.59 -3.05
C TYR A 37 2.99 1.52 -1.87
N LEU A 38 2.92 1.01 -0.64
CA LEU A 38 3.22 1.81 0.55
C LEU A 38 4.67 2.29 0.55
N ARG A 39 5.63 1.42 0.20
CA ARG A 39 7.04 1.79 0.09
C ARG A 39 7.22 2.90 -0.94
N ASP A 40 6.66 2.76 -2.13
CA ASP A 40 6.79 3.75 -3.20
C ASP A 40 6.14 5.08 -2.82
N ALA A 41 4.94 5.02 -2.23
CA ALA A 41 4.23 6.18 -1.74
C ALA A 41 5.05 6.94 -0.69
N VAL A 42 5.65 6.25 0.29
CA VAL A 42 6.52 6.88 1.29
C VAL A 42 7.73 7.56 0.63
N HIS A 43 8.33 6.96 -0.40
CA HIS A 43 9.45 7.56 -1.13
C HIS A 43 9.06 8.81 -1.92
N LEU A 44 7.84 8.84 -2.47
CA LEU A 44 7.31 9.95 -3.28
C LEU A 44 6.73 11.10 -2.45
N LEU A 45 6.61 10.94 -1.12
CA LEU A 45 6.21 12.03 -0.24
C LEU A 45 7.17 13.22 -0.35
N PRO A 46 6.66 14.47 -0.17
CA PRO A 46 7.55 15.61 -0.02
C PRO A 46 8.55 15.38 1.11
N GLU A 47 9.80 15.80 0.91
CA GLU A 47 10.92 15.44 1.78
C GLU A 47 10.65 15.63 3.27
N ARG A 48 10.04 16.77 3.65
CA ARG A 48 9.72 17.06 5.05
C ARG A 48 8.66 16.12 5.62
N HIS A 49 7.67 15.72 4.82
CA HIS A 49 6.62 14.77 5.21
C HIS A 49 7.22 13.37 5.37
N ARG A 50 8.07 12.95 4.42
CA ARG A 50 8.79 11.66 4.45
C ARG A 50 9.63 11.52 5.71
N LEU A 51 10.46 12.54 6.02
CA LEU A 51 11.30 12.55 7.23
C LEU A 51 10.48 12.43 8.52
N VAL A 52 9.31 13.07 8.59
CA VAL A 52 8.42 12.96 9.76
C VAL A 52 7.82 11.55 9.88
N ILE A 53 7.36 10.97 8.76
CA ILE A 53 6.77 9.63 8.76
C ILE A 53 7.81 8.56 9.11
N VAL A 54 8.95 8.55 8.43
CA VAL A 54 10.06 7.62 8.69
C VAL A 54 10.55 7.76 10.13
N GLY A 55 10.83 8.99 10.55
CA GLY A 55 11.33 9.26 11.90
C GLY A 55 10.36 8.81 13.00
N TYR A 56 9.05 9.03 12.82
CA TYR A 56 8.06 8.70 13.83
C TYR A 56 7.69 7.20 13.84
N PHE A 57 7.39 6.62 12.69
CA PHE A 57 6.85 5.26 12.60
C PHE A 57 7.91 4.18 12.44
N LEU A 58 9.04 4.47 11.79
CA LEU A 58 10.10 3.48 11.56
C LEU A 58 11.25 3.63 12.55
N GLU A 59 11.63 4.85 12.89
CA GLU A 59 12.76 5.11 13.81
C GLU A 59 12.32 5.37 15.27
N GLY A 60 11.02 5.42 15.56
CA GLY A 60 10.49 5.60 16.92
C GLY A 60 10.80 6.95 17.57
N ARG A 61 11.16 7.98 16.79
CA ARG A 61 11.49 9.32 17.30
C ARG A 61 10.25 10.04 17.82
N LYS A 62 10.44 10.84 18.86
CA LYS A 62 9.38 11.66 19.44
C LYS A 62 9.17 12.94 18.64
N SER A 63 7.95 13.50 18.70
CA SER A 63 7.60 14.75 18.02
C SER A 63 8.53 15.91 18.39
N GLN A 64 8.98 15.99 19.64
CA GLN A 64 9.90 17.03 20.13
C GLN A 64 11.31 16.91 19.50
N GLU A 65 11.79 15.69 19.29
CA GLU A 65 13.08 15.40 18.66
C GLU A 65 13.04 15.77 17.17
N LEU A 66 11.95 15.38 16.50
CA LEU A 66 11.70 15.73 15.09
C LEU A 66 11.54 17.24 14.89
N ALA A 67 10.84 17.92 15.81
CA ALA A 67 10.69 19.36 15.81
C ALA A 67 12.05 20.07 15.89
N SER A 68 12.90 19.62 16.81
CA SER A 68 14.27 20.13 16.97
C SER A 68 15.14 19.86 15.74
N PHE A 69 15.09 18.64 15.19
CA PHE A 69 15.84 18.25 14.00
C PHE A 69 15.45 19.07 12.75
N LEU A 70 14.16 19.31 12.55
CA LEU A 70 13.63 20.02 11.38
C LEU A 70 13.52 21.54 11.55
N GLY A 71 13.92 22.07 12.70
CA GLY A 71 13.89 23.50 13.04
C GLY A 71 12.47 24.09 13.07
N VAL A 72 11.48 23.33 13.55
CA VAL A 72 10.06 23.74 13.60
C VAL A 72 9.42 23.42 14.95
N THR A 73 8.17 23.84 15.15
CA THR A 73 7.40 23.52 16.37
C THR A 73 6.82 22.10 16.33
N GLU A 74 6.50 21.53 17.50
CA GLU A 74 5.82 20.23 17.58
C GLU A 74 4.45 20.24 16.89
N SER A 75 3.71 21.36 16.96
CA SER A 75 2.45 21.53 16.24
C SER A 75 2.65 21.38 14.72
N ARG A 76 3.76 21.91 14.18
CA ARG A 76 4.10 21.74 12.77
C ARG A 76 4.43 20.28 12.42
N ILE A 77 5.07 19.53 13.31
CA ILE A 77 5.30 18.09 13.12
C ILE A 77 3.97 17.33 13.05
N SER A 78 3.03 17.64 13.96
CA SER A 78 1.70 17.04 13.95
C SER A 78 0.97 17.30 12.63
N GLN A 79 1.02 18.53 12.12
CA GLN A 79 0.44 18.90 10.82
C GLN A 79 1.08 18.12 9.67
N LEU A 80 2.42 18.12 9.57
CA LEU A 80 3.15 17.39 8.52
C LEU A 80 2.81 15.89 8.55
N ARG A 81 2.69 15.30 9.74
CA ARG A 81 2.31 13.90 9.89
C ARG A 81 0.89 13.65 9.40
N SER A 82 -0.08 14.46 9.81
CA SER A 82 -1.48 14.32 9.38
C SER A 82 -1.63 14.48 7.87
N GLU A 83 -1.00 15.51 7.29
CA GLU A 83 -0.99 15.73 5.84
C GLU A 83 -0.33 14.56 5.09
N ALA A 84 0.75 14.00 5.62
CA ALA A 84 1.43 12.85 5.03
C ALA A 84 0.55 11.61 5.04
N LEU A 85 -0.12 11.31 6.15
CA LEU A 85 -1.03 10.17 6.27
C LEU A 85 -2.24 10.30 5.32
N GLU A 86 -2.76 11.50 5.14
CA GLU A 86 -3.82 11.77 4.16
C GLU A 86 -3.33 11.50 2.73
N MET A 87 -2.15 12.02 2.36
CA MET A 87 -1.57 11.76 1.04
C MET A 87 -1.30 10.26 0.80
N LEU A 88 -0.72 9.55 1.78
CA LEU A 88 -0.47 8.12 1.68
C LEU A 88 -1.77 7.33 1.46
N ARG A 89 -2.80 7.61 2.27
CA ARG A 89 -4.11 6.97 2.14
C ARG A 89 -4.68 7.19 0.75
N GLU A 90 -4.74 8.44 0.29
CA GLU A 90 -5.33 8.77 -1.00
C GLU A 90 -4.54 8.17 -2.17
N GLY A 91 -3.21 8.22 -2.11
CA GLY A 91 -2.36 7.68 -3.17
C GLY A 91 -2.46 6.17 -3.30
N ILE A 92 -2.55 5.44 -2.18
CA ILE A 92 -2.69 3.98 -2.16
C ILE A 92 -4.11 3.57 -2.55
N THR A 93 -5.15 4.20 -1.96
CA THR A 93 -6.55 3.89 -2.30
C THR A 93 -6.82 4.07 -3.80
N ALA A 94 -6.24 5.09 -4.43
CA ALA A 94 -6.36 5.30 -5.88
C ALA A 94 -5.80 4.16 -6.75
N GLN A 95 -4.95 3.27 -6.21
CA GLN A 95 -4.45 2.08 -6.93
C GLN A 95 -5.49 0.95 -6.95
N TYR A 96 -6.33 0.87 -5.92
CA TYR A 96 -7.34 -0.18 -5.75
C TYR A 96 -8.71 0.22 -6.28
N GLU A 97 -8.98 1.52 -6.41
CA GLU A 97 -10.17 2.05 -7.08
C GLU A 97 -10.06 1.84 -8.61
N SER A 98 -10.17 0.58 -9.05
CA SER A 98 -10.25 0.23 -10.47
C SER A 98 -11.52 0.78 -11.10
N ALA A 99 -11.36 1.82 -11.93
CA ALA A 99 -12.11 2.16 -13.16
C ALA A 99 -13.63 1.84 -13.29
N GLU A 100 -14.40 1.75 -12.20
CA GLU A 100 -15.85 1.76 -12.27
C GLU A 100 -16.34 3.19 -12.51
N GLY A 101 -16.27 3.58 -13.79
CA GLY A 101 -16.64 4.89 -14.28
C GLY A 101 -15.42 5.75 -14.57
N VAL A 102 -15.41 6.39 -15.74
CA VAL A 102 -14.47 7.46 -16.06
C VAL A 102 -14.69 8.57 -15.03
N ALA A 103 -13.91 8.55 -13.95
CA ALA A 103 -13.91 9.61 -12.98
C ALA A 103 -13.65 10.93 -13.73
N PRO A 104 -14.46 11.98 -13.50
CA PRO A 104 -14.29 13.23 -14.22
C PRO A 104 -12.88 13.75 -14.01
N ALA A 105 -12.27 14.27 -15.08
CA ALA A 105 -10.90 14.76 -15.04
C ALA A 105 -10.68 15.69 -13.84
N PRO A 106 -9.55 15.55 -13.11
CA PRO A 106 -9.34 16.26 -11.85
C PRO A 106 -9.45 17.77 -12.02
N GLN A 107 -10.40 18.37 -11.30
CA GLN A 107 -10.67 19.81 -11.34
C GLN A 107 -9.95 20.54 -10.22
N GLY A 108 -9.32 21.67 -10.56
CA GLY A 108 -8.57 22.49 -9.61
C GLY A 108 -7.16 21.97 -9.31
N ARG A 109 -6.39 22.79 -8.59
CA ARG A 109 -4.96 22.53 -8.33
C ARG A 109 -4.75 21.33 -7.40
N VAL A 110 -5.60 21.17 -6.39
CA VAL A 110 -5.46 20.12 -5.37
C VAL A 110 -5.75 18.75 -5.99
N ALA A 111 -6.87 18.59 -6.71
CA ALA A 111 -7.21 17.32 -7.34
C ALA A 111 -6.15 16.88 -8.36
N ARG A 112 -5.61 17.81 -9.15
CA ARG A 112 -4.50 17.50 -10.07
C ARG A 112 -3.26 17.03 -9.33
N ARG A 113 -2.89 17.66 -8.22
CA ARG A 113 -1.74 17.24 -7.43
C ARG A 113 -1.93 15.83 -6.85
N LYS A 114 -3.14 15.52 -6.37
CA LYS A 114 -3.51 14.17 -5.88
C LYS A 114 -3.41 13.13 -7.00
N ALA A 115 -3.97 13.42 -8.17
CA ALA A 115 -3.90 12.53 -9.33
C ALA A 115 -2.47 12.29 -9.82
N VAL A 116 -1.62 13.34 -9.85
CA VAL A 116 -0.21 13.20 -10.21
C VAL A 116 0.53 12.30 -9.22
N TYR A 117 0.28 12.46 -7.92
CA TYR A 117 0.88 11.63 -6.89
C TYR A 117 0.44 10.16 -7.01
N ALA A 118 -0.85 9.91 -7.24
CA ALA A 118 -1.38 8.57 -7.47
C ALA A 118 -0.77 7.92 -8.73
N SER A 119 -0.66 8.65 -9.85
CA SER A 119 0.01 8.16 -11.06
C SER A 119 1.48 7.85 -10.80
N ALA A 120 2.19 8.73 -10.08
CA ALA A 120 3.59 8.51 -9.75
C ALA A 120 3.80 7.24 -8.89
N ILE A 121 2.88 6.93 -7.98
CA ILE A 121 2.91 5.67 -7.22
C ILE A 121 2.74 4.47 -8.15
N ALA A 122 1.76 4.51 -9.06
CA ALA A 122 1.51 3.44 -10.02
C ALA A 122 2.75 3.18 -10.89
N ASP A 123 3.37 4.25 -11.37
CA ASP A 123 4.50 4.23 -12.30
C ASP A 123 5.85 3.93 -11.63
N ALA A 124 5.93 3.95 -10.29
CA ALA A 124 7.20 3.83 -9.56
C ALA A 124 7.86 2.45 -9.66
N SER A 125 7.06 1.38 -9.67
CA SER A 125 7.53 -0.01 -9.75
C SER A 125 6.69 -0.81 -10.74
N HIS A 126 7.33 -1.70 -11.50
CA HIS A 126 6.62 -2.60 -12.40
C HIS A 126 5.85 -3.65 -11.58
N TRP A 127 4.69 -4.11 -12.07
CA TRP A 127 3.81 -5.00 -11.30
C TRP A 127 4.50 -6.31 -10.88
N HIS A 128 5.37 -6.89 -11.72
CA HIS A 128 6.20 -8.04 -11.34
C HIS A 128 7.08 -7.75 -10.11
N ASP A 129 7.76 -6.60 -10.09
CA ASP A 129 8.61 -6.20 -8.96
C ASP A 129 7.81 -5.97 -7.66
N ARG A 130 6.49 -5.75 -7.76
CA ARG A 130 5.61 -5.57 -6.60
C ARG A 130 5.19 -6.90 -5.97
N ILE A 131 5.12 -7.97 -6.77
CA ILE A 131 4.57 -9.27 -6.33
C ILE A 131 5.65 -10.33 -6.07
N ASP A 132 6.84 -10.14 -6.63
CA ASP A 132 7.95 -11.07 -6.46
C ASP A 132 8.43 -11.13 -5.01
N ALA A 133 8.54 -12.34 -4.47
CA ALA A 133 8.84 -12.60 -3.06
C ALA A 133 10.20 -12.04 -2.60
N GLU A 134 11.16 -11.87 -3.52
CA GLU A 134 12.48 -11.31 -3.21
C GLU A 134 12.45 -9.78 -3.04
N ALA A 135 11.47 -9.09 -3.63
CA ALA A 135 11.42 -7.62 -3.64
C ALA A 135 10.98 -7.00 -2.31
N VAL A 136 10.43 -7.78 -1.37
CA VAL A 136 9.93 -7.31 -0.07
C VAL A 136 11.04 -7.23 1.00
N SER A 137 12.22 -7.82 0.74
CA SER A 137 13.35 -7.86 1.69
C SER A 137 14.39 -6.73 1.54
N ALA A 138 14.18 -5.76 0.65
CA ALA A 138 15.08 -4.63 0.39
C ALA A 138 14.41 -3.28 0.70
#